data_AF-A0A2I0VPA9-F1
#
_entry.id   AF-A0A2I0VPA9-F1
#
_cell.length_a   1.000
_cell.length_b   1.000
_cell.length_c   1.000
_cell.angle_alpha   90.00
_cell.angle_beta   90.00
_cell.angle_gamma   90.00
#
_symmetry.space_group_name_H-M   'P 1'
#
loop_
_entity.id
_entity.type
_entity.pdbx_description
1 polymer ?
#
loop_
_entity_poly.entity_id
_entity_poly.type
_entity_poly.pdbx_seq_one_letter_code
_entity_poly.pdbx_strand_id
1 'polypeptide(L)'
;MPSPGWPTDVVKDENCWTDLEYCRENGIWYPASKTMAEKQAWDFAKENGLDLVVVNPGTVMGPIIPPSINASMLMLLRLLQGCTEHYEDFYMGSVHVKDVALAHILLYENPSASGRHLCVESIIHFSDFASKVAELYPEYNLPKFPKDTQPGLLRAQYPSKKLINLGLQFVPIEQIIKDAVESLKSKGHIS
;
A
#
# COMPACT_ATOMS: atom_id res chain seq x y z
N MET A 1 7.63 -1.45 3.43
CA MET A 1 8.30 -2.35 4.40
C MET A 1 9.79 -2.18 4.18
N PRO A 2 10.46 -1.31 4.95
CA PRO A 2 11.90 -1.12 4.82
C PRO A 2 12.60 -2.45 5.12
N SER A 3 13.51 -2.84 4.25
CA SER A 3 14.25 -4.10 4.35
C SER A 3 15.48 -3.94 3.46
N PRO A 4 16.48 -3.18 3.93
CA PRO A 4 17.63 -2.79 3.11
C PRO A 4 18.48 -4.00 2.68
N GLY A 5 18.47 -5.08 3.45
CA GLY A 5 19.15 -6.33 3.12
C GLY A 5 18.42 -7.25 2.13
N TRP A 6 17.22 -6.88 1.66
CA TRP A 6 16.50 -7.68 0.68
C TRP A 6 17.14 -7.58 -0.71
N PRO A 7 17.17 -8.66 -1.51
CA PRO A 7 17.72 -8.61 -2.87
C PRO A 7 17.09 -7.51 -3.72
N THR A 8 17.92 -6.67 -4.34
CA THR A 8 17.47 -5.52 -5.14
C THR A 8 16.97 -5.91 -6.53
N ASP A 9 17.20 -7.15 -6.94
CA ASP A 9 16.76 -7.75 -8.21
C ASP A 9 15.49 -8.60 -8.06
N VAL A 10 14.88 -8.63 -6.86
CA VAL A 10 13.67 -9.40 -6.56
C VAL A 10 12.50 -8.49 -6.18
N VAL A 11 11.39 -8.61 -6.92
CA VAL A 11 10.14 -7.91 -6.60
C VAL A 11 9.63 -8.36 -5.23
N LYS A 12 9.19 -7.40 -4.42
CA LYS A 12 8.63 -7.67 -3.09
C LYS A 12 7.35 -8.49 -3.20
N ASP A 13 7.29 -9.58 -2.45
CA ASP A 13 6.17 -10.51 -2.37
C ASP A 13 5.87 -10.87 -0.89
N GLU A 14 5.04 -11.89 -0.67
CA GLU A 14 4.66 -12.39 0.65
C GLU A 14 5.80 -12.99 1.48
N ASN A 15 6.95 -13.29 0.87
CA ASN A 15 8.13 -13.79 1.58
C ASN A 15 8.97 -12.66 2.18
N CYS A 16 8.72 -11.40 1.76
CA CYS A 16 9.43 -10.25 2.29
C CYS A 16 8.90 -9.83 3.68
N TRP A 17 9.84 -9.56 4.59
CA TRP A 17 9.56 -9.08 5.94
C TRP A 17 10.30 -7.77 6.27
N THR A 18 9.66 -7.00 7.15
CA THR A 18 10.22 -6.02 8.10
C THR A 18 11.58 -6.39 8.63
N ASP A 19 12.64 -5.72 8.18
CA ASP A 19 13.79 -5.51 9.05
C ASP A 19 13.38 -4.63 10.25
N LEU A 20 13.19 -5.28 11.40
CA LEU A 20 12.80 -4.63 12.65
C LEU A 20 13.96 -3.84 13.26
N GLU A 21 15.20 -4.26 13.04
CA GLU A 21 16.37 -3.57 13.58
C GLU A 21 16.55 -2.24 12.86
N TYR A 22 16.54 -2.28 11.52
CA TYR A 22 16.56 -1.08 10.69
C TYR A 22 15.44 -0.11 11.07
N CYS A 23 14.21 -0.59 11.29
CA CYS A 23 13.12 0.28 11.70
C CYS A 23 13.37 0.95 13.05
N ARG A 24 13.94 0.23 14.04
CA ARG A 24 14.23 0.80 15.36
C ARG A 24 15.33 1.84 15.31
N GLU A 25 16.41 1.55 14.57
CA GLU A 25 17.55 2.46 14.42
C GLU A 25 17.17 3.77 13.72
N ASN A 26 16.21 3.72 12.79
CA ASN A 26 15.78 4.87 12.00
C ASN A 26 14.45 5.50 12.48
N GLY A 27 13.89 5.05 13.61
CA GLY A 27 12.64 5.61 14.16
C GLY A 27 11.39 5.34 13.32
N ILE A 28 11.39 4.27 12.50
CA ILE A 28 10.31 3.88 11.59
C ILE A 28 9.30 2.99 12.33
N TRP A 29 8.53 3.59 13.24
CA TRP A 29 7.73 2.86 14.23
C TRP A 29 6.48 2.17 13.67
N TYR A 30 5.82 2.75 12.67
CA TYR A 30 4.58 2.17 12.13
C TYR A 30 4.83 0.80 11.48
N PRO A 31 5.75 0.64 10.50
CA PRO A 31 6.11 -0.66 9.95
C PRO A 31 6.61 -1.66 11.00
N ALA A 32 7.41 -1.19 11.98
CA ALA A 32 7.87 -2.04 13.09
C ALA A 32 6.69 -2.60 13.89
N SER A 33 5.76 -1.74 14.30
CA SER A 33 4.59 -2.14 15.10
C SER A 33 3.69 -3.13 14.36
N LYS A 34 3.44 -2.89 13.07
CA LYS A 34 2.62 -3.79 12.24
C LYS A 34 3.28 -5.15 12.02
N THR A 35 4.59 -5.18 11.87
CA THR A 35 5.35 -6.42 11.72
C THR A 35 5.36 -7.24 13.01
N MET A 36 5.58 -6.59 14.15
CA MET A 36 5.52 -7.26 15.46
C MET A 36 4.13 -7.81 15.74
N ALA A 37 3.07 -7.04 15.44
CA ALA A 37 1.69 -7.48 15.60
C ALA A 37 1.36 -8.68 14.71
N GLU A 38 1.80 -8.68 13.45
CA GLU A 38 1.56 -9.82 12.55
C GLU A 38 2.29 -11.09 13.03
N LYS A 39 3.56 -10.98 13.45
CA LYS A 39 4.30 -12.11 14.02
C LYS A 39 3.61 -12.67 15.26
N GLN A 40 3.18 -11.80 16.18
CA GLN A 40 2.46 -12.21 17.38
C GLN A 40 1.11 -12.87 17.05
N ALA A 41 0.41 -12.43 16.00
CA ALA A 41 -0.82 -13.07 15.55
C ALA A 41 -0.58 -14.49 15.03
N TRP A 42 0.51 -14.70 14.27
CA TRP A 42 0.92 -16.03 13.81
C TRP A 42 1.27 -16.97 14.97
N ASP A 43 2.05 -16.49 15.95
CA ASP A 43 2.43 -17.26 17.13
C ASP A 43 1.18 -17.65 17.93
N PHE A 44 0.30 -16.68 18.21
CA PHE A 44 -0.94 -16.91 18.93
C PHE A 44 -1.86 -17.90 18.20
N ALA A 45 -2.02 -17.76 16.88
CA ALA A 45 -2.86 -18.66 16.09
C ALA A 45 -2.34 -20.09 16.15
N LYS A 46 -1.02 -20.28 16.01
CA LYS A 46 -0.36 -21.58 16.12
C LYS A 46 -0.54 -22.21 17.50
N GLU A 47 -0.37 -21.44 18.56
CA GLU A 47 -0.51 -21.91 19.95
C GLU A 47 -1.95 -22.30 20.30
N ASN A 48 -2.94 -21.66 19.66
CA ASN A 48 -4.36 -21.84 19.97
C ASN A 48 -5.12 -22.65 18.92
N GLY A 49 -4.44 -23.21 17.92
CA GLY A 49 -5.07 -24.00 16.85
C GLY A 49 -6.06 -23.21 16.00
N LEU A 50 -5.82 -21.91 15.80
CA LEU A 50 -6.63 -21.06 14.94
C LEU A 50 -6.13 -21.09 13.50
N ASP A 51 -7.06 -21.15 12.55
CA ASP A 51 -6.75 -20.94 11.14
C ASP A 51 -6.63 -19.44 10.86
N LEU A 52 -5.45 -19.01 10.41
CA LEU A 52 -5.11 -17.61 10.20
C LEU A 52 -4.68 -17.38 8.75
N VAL A 53 -5.30 -16.38 8.14
CA VAL A 53 -4.91 -15.82 6.84
C VAL A 53 -4.72 -14.31 7.02
N VAL A 54 -3.66 -13.77 6.43
CA VAL A 54 -3.31 -12.34 6.54
C VAL A 54 -3.39 -11.66 5.18
N VAL A 55 -4.04 -10.49 5.16
CA VAL A 55 -4.02 -9.55 4.03
C VAL A 55 -3.07 -8.41 4.36
N ASN A 56 -2.09 -8.17 3.50
CA ASN A 56 -1.11 -7.11 3.62
C ASN A 56 -1.36 -6.06 2.51
N PRO A 57 -2.25 -5.08 2.73
CA PRO A 57 -2.49 -4.02 1.77
C PRO A 57 -1.35 -2.99 1.76
N GLY A 58 -1.20 -2.29 0.63
CA GLY A 58 -0.32 -1.14 0.52
C GLY A 58 -1.03 0.18 0.87
N THR A 59 -0.84 1.20 0.03
CA THR A 59 -1.49 2.51 0.13
C THR A 59 -2.94 2.40 -0.34
N VAL A 60 -3.87 2.29 0.62
CA VAL A 60 -5.30 2.11 0.36
C VAL A 60 -5.97 3.44 0.03
N MET A 61 -6.46 3.56 -1.20
CA MET A 61 -7.12 4.76 -1.73
C MET A 61 -8.50 4.43 -2.32
N GLY A 62 -9.30 5.47 -2.55
CA GLY A 62 -10.66 5.36 -3.10
C GLY A 62 -11.67 6.15 -2.27
N PRO A 63 -12.97 5.81 -2.34
CA PRO A 63 -14.02 6.53 -1.62
C PRO A 63 -13.85 6.51 -0.09
N ILE A 64 -13.86 7.69 0.52
CA ILE A 64 -13.86 7.89 1.97
C ILE A 64 -15.28 7.65 2.50
N ILE A 65 -15.47 6.46 3.10
CA ILE A 65 -16.73 6.08 3.75
C ILE A 65 -16.83 6.66 5.18
N PRO A 66 -15.80 6.54 6.05
CA PRO A 66 -15.85 7.09 7.41
C PRO A 66 -15.89 8.64 7.42
N PRO A 67 -16.24 9.27 8.56
CA PRO A 67 -16.23 10.72 8.67
C PRO A 67 -14.82 11.33 8.64
N SER A 68 -13.79 10.56 8.97
CA SER A 68 -12.39 11.01 8.99
C SER A 68 -11.59 10.48 7.79
N ILE A 69 -10.67 11.32 7.32
CA ILE A 69 -9.68 10.94 6.30
C ILE A 69 -8.64 9.98 6.91
N ASN A 70 -8.27 8.93 6.18
CA ASN A 70 -7.19 8.02 6.59
C ASN A 70 -5.82 8.56 6.15
N ALA A 71 -4.74 7.95 6.64
CA ALA A 71 -3.37 8.38 6.33
C ALA A 71 -3.04 8.36 4.82
N SER A 72 -3.50 7.34 4.10
CA SER A 72 -3.26 7.19 2.66
C SER A 72 -3.95 8.27 1.82
N MET A 73 -5.20 8.60 2.13
CA MET A 73 -5.91 9.70 1.47
C MET A 73 -5.33 11.06 1.88
N LEU A 74 -4.86 11.21 3.12
CA LEU A 74 -4.16 12.43 3.57
C LEU A 74 -2.84 12.65 2.81
N MET A 75 -2.10 11.58 2.53
CA MET A 75 -0.90 11.63 1.69
C MET A 75 -1.21 12.18 0.28
N LEU A 76 -2.26 11.66 -0.36
CA LEU A 76 -2.72 12.17 -1.67
C LEU A 76 -3.20 13.63 -1.58
N LEU A 77 -3.99 13.96 -0.56
CA LEU A 77 -4.45 15.33 -0.32
C LEU A 77 -3.28 16.32 -0.20
N ARG A 78 -2.26 15.98 0.59
CA ARG A 78 -1.05 16.81 0.76
C ARG A 78 -0.31 17.01 -0.56
N LEU A 79 -0.17 15.94 -1.35
CA LEU A 79 0.44 16.03 -2.68
C LEU A 79 -0.33 17.01 -3.58
N LEU A 80 -1.67 16.90 -3.64
CA LEU A 80 -2.53 17.80 -4.42
C LEU A 80 -2.47 19.26 -3.92
N GLN A 81 -2.20 19.46 -2.64
CA GLN A 81 -2.00 20.78 -2.02
C GLN A 81 -0.57 21.33 -2.20
N GLY A 82 0.28 20.68 -3.00
CA GLY A 82 1.62 21.16 -3.29
C GLY A 82 2.68 20.79 -2.23
N CYS A 83 2.37 19.87 -1.32
CA CYS A 83 3.27 19.51 -0.22
C CYS A 83 4.54 18.82 -0.72
N THR A 84 5.70 19.36 -0.34
CA THR A 84 7.03 18.84 -0.72
C THR A 84 7.58 17.83 0.29
N GLU A 85 6.73 17.18 1.08
CA GLU A 85 7.18 16.13 2.01
C GLU A 85 7.92 15.03 1.24
N HIS A 86 9.07 14.63 1.78
CA HIS A 86 9.90 13.58 1.22
C HIS A 86 9.49 12.23 1.81
N TYR A 87 9.09 11.30 0.95
CA TYR A 87 8.78 9.92 1.33
C TYR A 87 10.00 9.03 1.08
N GLU A 88 10.88 8.95 2.09
CA GLU A 88 11.97 7.98 2.17
C GLU A 88 11.47 6.66 2.76
N ASP A 89 12.08 5.54 2.39
CA ASP A 89 11.73 4.18 2.89
C ASP A 89 10.25 3.79 2.74
N PHE A 90 9.57 4.47 1.84
CA PHE A 90 8.14 4.36 1.62
C PHE A 90 7.84 3.42 0.45
N TYR A 91 7.01 2.41 0.69
CA TYR A 91 6.57 1.50 -0.36
C TYR A 91 5.26 2.01 -0.96
N MET A 92 5.30 2.54 -2.18
CA MET A 92 4.08 2.95 -2.89
C MET A 92 3.46 1.74 -3.62
N GLY A 93 2.75 0.92 -2.85
CA GLY A 93 1.90 -0.15 -3.37
C GLY A 93 0.46 0.31 -3.47
N SER A 94 -0.01 0.76 -4.63
CA SER A 94 -1.36 1.34 -4.74
C SER A 94 -2.43 0.25 -4.69
N VAL A 95 -3.51 0.47 -3.95
CA VAL A 95 -4.66 -0.46 -3.94
C VAL A 95 -5.98 0.27 -3.69
N HIS A 96 -7.04 -0.19 -4.36
CA HIS A 96 -8.38 0.34 -4.12
C HIS A 96 -8.98 -0.23 -2.83
N VAL A 97 -9.71 0.59 -2.07
CA VAL A 97 -10.41 0.14 -0.85
C VAL A 97 -11.39 -1.01 -1.09
N LYS A 98 -12.05 -1.06 -2.25
CA LYS A 98 -12.93 -2.19 -2.62
C LYS A 98 -12.13 -3.48 -2.83
N ASP A 99 -10.95 -3.40 -3.43
CA ASP A 99 -10.13 -4.60 -3.69
C ASP A 99 -9.62 -5.19 -2.39
N VAL A 100 -9.27 -4.34 -1.42
CA VAL A 100 -8.92 -4.79 -0.06
C VAL A 100 -10.11 -5.49 0.60
N ALA A 101 -11.32 -4.91 0.52
CA ALA A 101 -12.51 -5.53 1.09
C ALA A 101 -12.84 -6.87 0.43
N LEU A 102 -12.77 -6.93 -0.91
CA LEU A 102 -12.99 -8.16 -1.67
C LEU A 102 -11.91 -9.22 -1.38
N ALA A 103 -10.65 -8.83 -1.19
CA ALA A 103 -9.59 -9.74 -0.81
C ALA A 103 -9.87 -10.42 0.54
N HIS A 104 -10.39 -9.68 1.52
CA HIS A 104 -10.76 -10.27 2.82
C HIS A 104 -11.90 -11.28 2.66
N ILE A 105 -12.95 -10.93 1.91
CA ILE A 105 -14.10 -11.82 1.65
C ILE A 105 -13.62 -13.08 0.91
N LEU A 106 -12.89 -12.90 -0.18
CA LEU A 106 -12.38 -13.99 -1.03
C LEU A 106 -11.54 -14.99 -0.24
N LEU A 107 -10.66 -14.51 0.64
CA LEU A 107 -9.80 -15.37 1.45
C LEU A 107 -10.57 -16.06 2.57
N TYR A 108 -11.54 -15.37 3.19
CA TYR A 108 -12.38 -15.97 4.22
C TYR A 108 -13.27 -17.08 3.66
N GLU A 109 -13.84 -16.88 2.47
CA GLU A 109 -14.75 -17.84 1.82
C GLU A 109 -14.02 -19.00 1.13
N ASN A 110 -12.70 -18.93 0.96
CA ASN A 110 -11.91 -19.97 0.30
C ASN A 110 -11.22 -20.89 1.34
N PRO A 111 -11.67 -22.14 1.52
CA PRO A 111 -11.10 -23.05 2.54
C PRO A 111 -9.65 -23.46 2.29
N SER A 112 -9.10 -23.16 1.10
CA SER A 112 -7.70 -23.45 0.75
C SER A 112 -6.77 -22.24 0.95
N ALA A 113 -7.33 -21.06 1.26
CA ALA A 113 -6.55 -19.86 1.50
C ALA A 113 -5.68 -20.03 2.75
N SER A 114 -4.39 -19.70 2.62
CA SER A 114 -3.43 -19.85 3.73
C SER A 114 -2.28 -18.85 3.62
N GLY A 115 -1.71 -18.52 4.77
CA GLY A 115 -0.55 -17.66 4.88
C GLY A 115 -0.87 -16.18 4.61
N ARG A 116 0.15 -15.45 4.17
CA ARG A 116 0.11 -14.02 3.87
C ARG A 116 -0.34 -13.80 2.43
N HIS A 117 -0.94 -12.64 2.15
CA HIS A 117 -1.37 -12.21 0.82
C HIS A 117 -1.05 -10.74 0.63
N LEU A 118 -0.13 -10.42 -0.28
CA LEU A 118 0.13 -9.05 -0.69
C LEU A 118 -1.11 -8.54 -1.43
N CYS A 119 -1.60 -7.35 -1.10
CA CYS A 119 -2.80 -6.76 -1.70
C CYS A 119 -2.50 -5.36 -2.25
N VAL A 120 -1.92 -5.32 -3.44
CA VAL A 120 -1.61 -4.10 -4.20
C VAL A 120 -1.78 -4.36 -5.69
N GLU A 121 -2.28 -3.37 -6.41
CA GLU A 121 -2.43 -3.43 -7.87
C GLU A 121 -1.08 -3.25 -8.58
N SER A 122 -0.24 -2.34 -8.08
CA SER A 122 1.09 -2.06 -8.59
C SER A 122 2.05 -1.62 -7.50
N ILE A 123 3.34 -1.85 -7.73
CA ILE A 123 4.45 -1.28 -6.98
C ILE A 123 5.10 -0.25 -7.87
N ILE A 124 5.13 0.99 -7.42
CA ILE A 124 5.81 2.09 -8.11
C ILE A 124 6.64 2.90 -7.12
N HIS A 125 7.47 3.80 -7.62
CA HIS A 125 8.10 4.80 -6.77
C HIS A 125 7.10 5.92 -6.45
N PHE A 126 7.30 6.62 -5.34
CA PHE A 126 6.48 7.78 -4.98
C PHE A 126 6.55 8.87 -6.07
N SER A 127 7.71 9.06 -6.69
CA SER A 127 7.91 10.00 -7.79
C SER A 127 7.08 9.63 -9.04
N ASP A 128 6.95 8.35 -9.37
CA ASP A 128 6.10 7.89 -10.47
C ASP A 128 4.61 8.13 -10.13
N PHE A 129 4.22 7.84 -8.88
CA PHE A 129 2.86 8.12 -8.41
C PHE A 129 2.54 9.60 -8.52
N ALA A 130 3.42 10.47 -8.02
CA ALA A 130 3.23 11.92 -8.11
C ALA A 130 3.15 12.40 -9.57
N SER A 131 3.97 11.84 -10.46
CA SER A 131 3.92 12.15 -11.89
C SER A 131 2.59 11.71 -12.51
N LYS A 132 2.09 10.53 -12.17
CA LYS A 132 0.78 10.03 -12.62
C LYS A 132 -0.37 10.91 -12.13
N VAL A 133 -0.33 11.36 -10.87
CA VAL A 133 -1.34 12.30 -10.34
C VAL A 133 -1.29 13.63 -11.10
N ALA A 134 -0.09 14.16 -11.39
CA ALA A 134 0.07 15.41 -12.15
C ALA A 134 -0.40 15.28 -13.61
N GLU A 135 -0.22 14.12 -14.24
CA GLU A 135 -0.76 13.83 -15.58
C GLU A 135 -2.30 13.79 -15.58
N LEU A 136 -2.90 13.18 -14.56
CA LEU A 136 -4.35 13.05 -14.44
C LEU A 136 -5.05 14.35 -14.03
N TYR A 137 -4.37 15.20 -13.27
CA TYR A 137 -4.92 16.44 -12.72
C TYR A 137 -3.96 17.63 -12.89
N PRO A 138 -3.74 18.10 -14.14
CA PRO A 138 -2.82 19.20 -14.43
C PRO A 138 -3.25 20.55 -13.84
N GLU A 139 -4.48 20.67 -13.34
CA GLU A 139 -4.97 21.86 -12.65
C GLU A 139 -4.34 22.08 -11.26
N TYR A 140 -3.78 21.04 -10.64
CA TYR A 140 -3.08 21.16 -9.36
C TYR A 140 -1.58 21.37 -9.58
N ASN A 141 -0.99 22.31 -8.82
CA ASN A 141 0.45 22.59 -8.89
C ASN A 141 1.24 21.59 -8.03
N LEU A 142 1.44 20.37 -8.56
CA LEU A 142 2.15 19.31 -7.87
C LEU A 142 3.68 19.52 -7.87
N PRO A 143 4.36 19.22 -6.76
CA PRO A 143 5.82 19.21 -6.71
C PRO A 143 6.40 18.07 -7.56
N LYS A 144 7.61 18.29 -8.07
CA LYS A 144 8.40 17.28 -8.78
C LYS A 144 9.42 16.65 -7.84
N PHE A 145 9.62 15.34 -7.99
CA PHE A 145 10.53 14.54 -7.15
C PHE A 145 11.62 13.91 -8.03
N PRO A 146 12.69 14.66 -8.38
CA PRO A 146 13.73 14.17 -9.30
C PRO A 146 14.71 13.19 -8.66
N LYS A 147 14.75 13.11 -7.32
CA LYS A 147 15.59 12.17 -6.58
C LYS A 147 14.83 10.87 -6.35
N ASP A 148 15.50 9.75 -6.58
CA ASP A 148 15.02 8.45 -6.13
C ASP A 148 15.20 8.36 -4.60
N THR A 149 14.09 8.23 -3.89
CA THR A 149 14.05 8.06 -2.43
C THR A 149 13.73 6.63 -2.01
N GLN A 150 13.62 5.72 -2.98
CA GLN A 150 13.33 4.30 -2.79
C GLN A 150 14.33 3.40 -3.53
N PRO A 151 15.65 3.57 -3.30
CA PRO A 151 16.66 2.78 -4.00
C PRO A 151 16.47 1.28 -3.73
N GLY A 152 16.54 0.48 -4.79
CA GLY A 152 16.36 -0.98 -4.70
C GLY A 152 14.91 -1.45 -4.62
N LEU A 153 13.91 -0.54 -4.57
CA LEU A 153 12.51 -0.93 -4.75
C LEU A 153 12.22 -1.15 -6.23
N LEU A 154 12.00 -2.41 -6.63
CA LEU A 154 11.57 -2.72 -7.99
C LEU A 154 10.11 -2.35 -8.23
N ARG A 155 9.88 -1.69 -9.36
CA ARG A 155 8.54 -1.46 -9.91
C ARG A 155 7.96 -2.78 -10.39
N ALA A 156 6.68 -3.00 -10.15
CA ALA A 156 5.99 -4.20 -10.60
C ALA A 156 4.53 -3.92 -10.91
N GLN A 157 4.05 -4.47 -12.02
CA GLN A 157 2.63 -4.54 -12.33
C GLN A 157 2.08 -5.87 -11.81
N TYR A 158 0.91 -5.82 -11.16
CA TYR A 158 0.20 -7.00 -10.68
C TYR A 158 1.03 -7.91 -9.74
N PRO A 159 1.70 -7.37 -8.71
CA PRO A 159 2.55 -8.15 -7.80
C PRO A 159 1.75 -9.06 -6.85
N SER A 160 0.45 -8.81 -6.65
CA SER A 160 -0.48 -9.61 -5.83
C SER A 160 -0.87 -10.95 -6.46
N LYS A 161 0.14 -11.73 -6.87
CA LYS A 161 -0.04 -12.97 -7.64
C LYS A 161 -0.96 -13.97 -6.95
N LYS A 162 -0.87 -14.14 -5.62
CA LYS A 162 -1.75 -15.07 -4.89
C LYS A 162 -3.23 -14.68 -5.03
N LEU A 163 -3.57 -13.41 -4.82
CA LEU A 163 -4.95 -12.93 -4.95
C LEU A 163 -5.45 -12.97 -6.40
N ILE A 164 -4.60 -12.63 -7.36
CA ILE A 164 -4.94 -12.70 -8.79
C ILE A 164 -5.22 -14.14 -9.21
N ASN A 165 -4.41 -15.09 -8.76
CA ASN A 165 -4.62 -16.52 -9.04
C ASN A 165 -5.91 -17.06 -8.41
N LEU A 166 -6.43 -16.42 -7.37
CA LEU A 166 -7.75 -16.71 -6.79
C LEU A 166 -8.90 -16.00 -7.51
N GLY A 167 -8.63 -15.26 -8.58
CA GLY A 167 -9.63 -14.57 -9.41
C GLY A 167 -9.90 -13.12 -9.02
N LEU A 168 -9.17 -12.55 -8.05
CA LEU A 168 -9.34 -11.14 -7.71
C LEU A 168 -8.85 -10.26 -8.87
N GLN A 169 -9.73 -9.38 -9.34
CA GLN A 169 -9.39 -8.35 -10.32
C GLN A 169 -9.16 -7.03 -9.59
N PHE A 170 -7.99 -6.43 -9.81
CA PHE A 170 -7.63 -5.16 -9.21
C PHE A 170 -8.10 -3.99 -10.06
N VAL A 171 -8.59 -2.93 -9.40
CA VAL A 171 -8.91 -1.66 -10.05
C VAL A 171 -7.60 -0.99 -10.50
N PRO A 172 -7.46 -0.57 -11.77
CA PRO A 172 -6.23 0.05 -12.27
C PRO A 172 -5.86 1.34 -11.52
N ILE A 173 -4.55 1.61 -11.37
CA ILE A 173 -4.05 2.78 -10.62
C ILE A 173 -4.67 4.11 -11.05
N GLU A 174 -4.91 4.33 -12.35
CA GLU A 174 -5.55 5.55 -12.84
C GLU A 174 -6.96 5.73 -12.25
N GLN A 175 -7.71 4.63 -12.13
CA GLN A 175 -9.05 4.67 -11.56
C GLN A 175 -9.00 4.79 -10.02
N ILE A 176 -8.01 4.15 -9.37
CA ILE A 176 -7.77 4.31 -7.93
C ILE A 176 -7.57 5.80 -7.60
N ILE A 177 -6.68 6.47 -8.34
CA ILE A 177 -6.40 7.90 -8.15
C ILE A 177 -7.67 8.72 -8.42
N LYS A 178 -8.40 8.42 -9.51
CA LYS A 178 -9.62 9.16 -9.86
C LYS A 178 -10.70 9.09 -8.78
N ASP A 179 -11.00 7.89 -8.30
CA ASP A 179 -11.99 7.67 -7.25
C ASP A 179 -11.56 8.36 -5.95
N ALA A 180 -10.27 8.36 -5.64
CA ALA A 180 -9.72 9.02 -4.47
C ALA A 180 -9.86 10.55 -4.55
N VAL A 181 -9.48 11.17 -5.67
CA VAL A 181 -9.58 12.62 -5.87
C VAL A 181 -11.04 13.07 -5.88
N GLU A 182 -11.93 12.33 -6.55
CA GLU A 182 -13.36 12.63 -6.54
C GLU A 182 -13.94 12.53 -5.13
N SER A 183 -13.48 11.54 -4.35
CA SER A 183 -13.86 11.46 -2.94
C SER A 183 -13.35 12.63 -2.11
N LEU A 184 -12.16 13.17 -2.39
CA LEU A 184 -11.65 14.36 -1.70
C LEU A 184 -12.46 15.61 -2.06
N LYS A 185 -12.82 15.78 -3.34
CA LYS A 185 -13.67 16.87 -3.85
C LYS A 185 -15.06 16.83 -3.21
N SER A 186 -15.75 15.70 -3.30
CA SER A 186 -17.11 15.53 -2.75
C SER A 186 -17.19 15.69 -1.23
N LYS A 187 -16.08 15.49 -0.51
CA LYS A 187 -15.97 15.72 0.94
C LYS A 187 -15.46 17.12 1.31
N GLY A 188 -15.22 17.99 0.33
CA GLY A 188 -14.81 19.38 0.53
C GLY A 188 -13.35 19.56 0.98
N HIS A 189 -12.47 18.58 0.76
CA HIS A 189 -11.05 18.70 1.11
C HIS A 189 -10.24 19.50 0.07
N ILE A 190 -10.68 19.49 -1.18
CA ILE A 190 -10.10 20.21 -2.32
C ILE A 190 -11.23 20.71 -3.23
N SER A 191 -10.93 21.74 -4.03
CA SER A 191 -11.80 22.27 -5.08
C SER A 191 -11.46 21.68 -6.44
#